data_AF-A0A3B0P8X9-F1
#
_entry.id   AF-A0A3B0P8X9-F1
#
_cell.length_a   1.000
_cell.length_b   1.000
_cell.length_c   1.000
_cell.angle_alpha   90.00
_cell.angle_beta   90.00
_cell.angle_gamma   90.00
#
_symmetry.space_group_name_H-M   'P 1'
#
loop_
_entity.id
_entity.type
_entity.pdbx_description
1 polymer ?
#
loop_
_entity_poly.entity_id
_entity_poly.type
_entity_poly.pdbx_seq_one_letter_code
_entity_poly.pdbx_strand_id
1 'polypeptide(L)'
;MCKSDIEKIFGIDLSKISNNGKTEKRFDFVFIKAEKVFACECNFYNSGGSKLNETARSYKNLALEAKEISNFTFVWFTDGVGW
;
A
#
# COMPACT_ATOMS: atom_id res chain seq x y z
N MET A 1 0.08 -6.84 -7.70
CA MET A 1 0.60 -6.09 -8.87
C MET A 1 1.76 -5.21 -8.38
N CYS A 2 2.87 -5.14 -9.12
CA CYS A 2 4.03 -4.37 -8.69
C CYS A 2 3.84 -2.87 -8.97
N LYS A 3 4.55 -2.02 -8.22
CA LYS A 3 4.51 -0.55 -8.40
C LYS A 3 4.73 -0.15 -9.86
N SER A 4 5.77 -0.68 -10.52
CA SER A 4 6.07 -0.30 -11.90
C SER A 4 5.01 -0.76 -12.90
N ASP A 5 4.29 -1.85 -12.62
CA ASP A 5 3.15 -2.27 -13.44
C ASP A 5 2.02 -1.24 -13.36
N ILE A 6 1.73 -0.73 -12.15
CA ILE A 6 0.68 0.25 -11.92
C ILE A 6 1.01 1.57 -12.66
N GLU A 7 2.26 2.02 -12.58
CA GLU A 7 2.74 3.21 -13.30
C GLU A 7 2.58 3.05 -14.82
N LYS A 8 2.96 1.89 -15.37
CA LYS A 8 2.87 1.61 -16.81
C LYS A 8 1.43 1.46 -17.31
N ILE A 9 0.57 0.78 -16.56
CA ILE A 9 -0.80 0.47 -17.02
C ILE A 9 -1.71 1.68 -16.84
N PHE A 10 -1.55 2.45 -15.77
CA PHE A 10 -2.47 3.53 -15.42
C PHE A 10 -1.91 4.93 -15.65
N GLY A 11 -0.63 5.05 -16.02
CA GLY A 11 0.00 6.35 -16.31
C GLY A 11 0.07 7.27 -15.09
N ILE A 12 0.14 6.70 -13.89
CA ILE A 12 0.28 7.46 -12.64
C ILE A 12 1.74 7.46 -12.17
N ASP A 13 2.17 8.54 -11.53
CA ASP A 13 3.49 8.62 -10.91
C ASP A 13 3.42 8.15 -9.45
N LEU A 14 4.06 7.01 -9.15
CA LEU A 14 4.17 6.48 -7.80
C LEU A 14 5.55 6.73 -7.19
N SER A 15 6.39 7.59 -7.77
CA SER A 15 7.74 7.91 -7.29
C SER A 15 7.79 8.23 -5.78
N LYS A 16 6.77 8.93 -5.27
CA LYS A 16 6.60 9.28 -3.85
C LYS A 16 6.41 8.10 -2.91
N ILE A 17 5.97 6.94 -3.42
CA ILE A 17 5.94 5.70 -2.64
C ILE A 17 7.38 5.21 -2.52
N SER A 18 8.03 5.59 -1.42
CA SER A 18 9.40 5.20 -1.11
C SER A 18 9.41 3.79 -0.55
N ASN A 19 10.34 2.99 -1.04
CA ASN A 19 10.62 1.68 -0.45
C ASN A 19 12.00 1.63 0.23
N ASN A 20 12.60 2.77 0.53
CA ASN A 20 13.90 2.90 1.21
C ASN A 20 14.99 1.93 0.69
N GLY A 21 15.06 1.72 -0.63
CA GLY A 21 16.05 0.83 -1.26
C GLY A 21 15.77 -0.67 -1.19
N LYS A 22 14.58 -1.11 -0.73
CA LYS A 22 14.15 -2.51 -0.73
C LYS A 22 13.52 -2.92 -2.08
N THR A 23 13.41 -4.24 -2.27
CA THR A 23 12.75 -4.94 -3.39
C THR A 23 11.41 -4.31 -3.74
N GLU A 24 11.16 -4.02 -5.02
CA GLU A 24 9.96 -3.37 -5.56
C GLU A 24 8.66 -3.68 -4.79
N LYS A 25 7.93 -2.62 -4.39
CA LYS A 25 6.67 -2.76 -3.66
C LYS A 25 5.64 -3.47 -4.54
N ARG A 26 5.05 -4.53 -3.99
CA ARG A 26 3.95 -5.30 -4.60
C ARG A 26 2.74 -5.22 -3.68
N PHE A 27 1.60 -4.88 -4.27
CA PHE A 27 0.32 -4.84 -3.57
C PHE A 27 -0.44 -6.16 -3.78
N ASP A 28 -1.22 -6.57 -2.78
CA ASP A 28 -2.03 -7.79 -2.81
C ASP A 28 -3.11 -7.69 -3.88
N PHE A 29 -3.84 -6.57 -3.87
CA PHE A 29 -4.90 -6.27 -4.84
C PHE A 29 -4.76 -4.85 -5.37
N VAL A 30 -5.09 -4.69 -6.65
CA VAL A 30 -5.19 -3.38 -7.29
C VAL A 30 -6.45 -3.38 -8.15
N PHE A 31 -7.28 -2.35 -8.01
CA PHE A 31 -8.46 -2.15 -8.84
C PHE A 31 -8.67 -0.67 -9.16
N ILE A 32 -9.47 -0.41 -10.20
CA ILE A 32 -9.77 0.95 -10.66
C ILE A 32 -11.26 1.22 -10.46
N LYS A 33 -11.57 2.42 -10.01
CA LYS A 33 -12.94 2.95 -10.03
C LYS A 33 -12.89 4.45 -10.26
N ALA A 34 -13.69 4.94 -11.22
CA ALA A 34 -13.78 6.36 -11.54
C ALA A 34 -12.40 7.03 -11.73
N GLU A 35 -11.57 6.45 -12.61
CA GLU A 35 -10.21 6.93 -12.93
C GLU A 35 -9.23 6.99 -11.76
N LYS A 36 -9.59 6.39 -10.62
CA LYS A 36 -8.75 6.28 -9.44
C LYS A 36 -8.26 4.85 -9.24
N VAL A 37 -6.97 4.71 -8.98
CA VAL A 37 -6.32 3.45 -8.62
C VAL A 37 -6.44 3.22 -7.12
N PHE A 38 -6.96 2.06 -6.74
CA PHE A 38 -7.01 1.58 -5.37
C PHE A 38 -6.01 0.45 -5.22
N ALA A 39 -5.00 0.65 -4.38
CA ALA A 39 -3.98 -0.34 -4.06
C ALA A 39 -4.19 -0.84 -2.64
N CYS A 40 -4.31 -2.15 -2.48
CA CYS A 40 -4.75 -2.76 -1.24
C CYS A 40 -3.72 -3.70 -0.63
N GLU A 41 -3.63 -3.69 0.68
CA GLU A 41 -2.89 -4.65 1.50
C GLU A 41 -3.83 -5.31 2.51
N CYS A 42 -3.67 -6.61 2.72
CA CYS A 42 -4.45 -7.39 3.66
C CYS A 42 -3.54 -8.03 4.70
N ASN A 43 -3.80 -7.76 5.99
CA ASN A 43 -3.03 -8.35 7.07
C ASN A 43 -3.93 -8.97 8.12
N PHE A 44 -3.49 -10.12 8.63
CA PHE A 44 -4.16 -10.84 9.70
C PHE A 44 -3.28 -10.84 10.94
N TYR A 45 -3.83 -10.40 12.07
CA TYR A 45 -3.15 -10.29 13.35
C TYR A 45 -3.23 -11.58 14.18
N ASN A 46 -3.07 -12.74 13.53
CA ASN A 46 -3.13 -14.07 14.18
C ASN A 46 -2.04 -14.31 15.25
N SER A 47 -1.09 -13.40 15.43
CA SER A 47 -0.02 -13.49 16.43
C SER A 47 0.50 -12.10 16.81
N GLY A 48 0.67 -11.83 18.11
CA GLY A 48 1.27 -10.58 18.60
C GLY A 48 2.77 -10.46 18.32
N GLY A 49 3.34 -9.28 18.63
CA GLY A 49 4.79 -9.05 18.64
C GLY A 49 5.28 -7.95 17.68
N SER A 50 6.60 -7.78 17.61
CA SER A 50 7.28 -6.64 16.96
C SER A 50 6.98 -6.50 15.47
N LYS A 51 6.67 -7.60 14.79
CA LYS A 51 6.36 -7.63 13.35
C LYS A 51 5.11 -6.81 13.02
N LEU A 52 4.11 -6.83 13.90
CA LEU A 52 2.87 -6.06 13.70
C LEU A 52 3.14 -4.56 13.76
N ASN A 53 3.95 -4.13 14.72
CA ASN A 53 4.32 -2.72 14.87
C ASN A 53 5.14 -2.22 13.68
N GLU A 54 6.03 -3.05 13.13
CA GLU A 54 6.78 -2.69 11.92
C GLU A 54 5.85 -2.55 10.70
N THR A 55 4.95 -3.51 10.51
CA THR A 55 3.94 -3.50 9.43
C THR A 55 3.02 -2.28 9.53
N ALA A 56 2.45 -2.01 10.71
CA ALA A 56 1.57 -0.87 10.93
C ALA A 56 2.28 0.46 10.65
N ARG A 57 3.56 0.59 11.03
CA ARG A 57 4.37 1.77 10.72
C ARG A 57 4.61 1.90 9.20
N SER A 58 4.91 0.80 8.51
CA SER A 58 5.12 0.81 7.06
C SER A 58 3.86 1.23 6.32
N TYR A 59 2.69 0.69 6.68
CA TYR A 59 1.42 1.06 6.04
C TYR A 59 0.94 2.45 6.40
N LYS A 60 1.23 2.95 7.62
CA LYS A 60 0.99 4.35 7.96
C LYS A 60 1.77 5.28 7.03
N ASN A 61 3.06 5.01 6.80
CA ASN A 61 3.88 5.84 5.91
C ASN A 61 3.34 5.77 4.47
N LEU A 62 3.02 4.57 3.99
CA LEU A 62 2.43 4.35 2.68
C LEU A 62 1.10 5.11 2.51
N ALA A 63 0.26 5.12 3.54
CA ALA A 63 -1.00 5.88 3.55
C ALA A 63 -0.77 7.39 3.51
N LEU A 64 0.32 7.90 4.09
CA LEU A 64 0.68 9.32 4.04
C LEU A 64 1.22 9.69 2.65
N GLU A 65 2.13 8.90 2.10
CA GLU A 65 2.67 9.08 0.75
C GLU A 65 1.57 9.01 -0.30
N ALA A 66 0.62 8.07 -0.16
CA ALA A 66 -0.52 7.91 -1.05
C ALA A 66 -1.43 9.14 -1.10
N LYS A 67 -1.54 9.93 -0.03
CA LYS A 67 -2.35 11.16 -0.01
C LYS A 67 -1.79 12.26 -0.90
N GLU A 68 -0.49 12.19 -1.21
CA GLU A 68 0.19 13.17 -2.06
C GLU A 68 0.13 12.80 -3.55
N ILE A 69 -0.50 11.69 -3.89
CA ILE A 69 -0.59 11.18 -5.25
C ILE A 69 -2.03 11.30 -5.74
N SER A 70 -2.24 12.17 -6.71
CA SER A 70 -3.54 12.31 -7.38
C SER A 70 -3.97 11.00 -8.01
N ASN A 71 -5.27 10.68 -7.93
CA ASN A 71 -5.85 9.47 -8.50
C ASN A 71 -5.28 8.14 -7.97
N PHE A 72 -4.62 8.17 -6.81
CA PHE A 72 -4.20 6.97 -6.10
C PHE A 72 -4.83 6.92 -4.70
N THR A 73 -5.16 5.73 -4.23
CA THR A 73 -5.66 5.52 -2.87
C THR A 73 -5.15 4.20 -2.33
N PHE A 74 -4.48 4.29 -1.19
CA PHE A 74 -4.06 3.13 -0.44
C PHE A 74 -5.17 2.67 0.50
N VAL A 75 -5.47 1.37 0.49
CA VAL A 75 -6.47 0.74 1.36
C VAL A 75 -5.79 -0.37 2.14
N TRP A 76 -5.98 -0.37 3.45
CA TRP A 76 -5.45 -1.42 4.31
C TRP A 76 -6.60 -2.17 4.98
N PHE A 77 -6.69 -3.46 4.69
CA PHE A 77 -7.63 -4.38 5.32
C PHE A 77 -6.94 -5.13 6.46
N THR A 78 -7.65 -5.24 7.58
CA THR A 78 -7.22 -5.99 8.74
C THR A 78 -8.41 -6.64 9.43
N ASP A 79 -8.15 -7.78 10.08
CA ASP A 79 -9.06 -8.51 10.97
C ASP A 79 -9.34 -7.82 12.32
N GLY A 80 -8.77 -6.63 12.55
CA GLY A 80 -9.19 -5.73 13.62
C GLY A 80 -8.27 -5.75 14.83
N VAL A 81 -8.84 -5.80 16.03
CA VAL A 81 -8.13 -5.63 17.32
C VAL A 81 -7.31 -6.88 17.63
N GLY A 82 -6.17 -7.03 16.95
CA GLY A 82 -5.11 -7.97 17.31
C GLY A 82 -3.95 -7.28 18.04
N TRP A 83 -4.28 -6.29 18.87
CA TRP A 83 -3.37 -5.55 19.74
C TRP A 83 -3.90 -5.53 21.17
#